data_AF-A0A9P9NAL7-F1
#
_entry.id   AF-A0A9P9NAL7-F1
#
_cell.length_a   1.000
_cell.length_b   1.000
_cell.length_c   1.000
_cell.angle_alpha   90.00
_cell.angle_beta   90.00
_cell.angle_gamma   90.00
#
_symmetry.space_group_name_H-M   'P 1'
#
loop_
_entity.id
_entity.type
_entity.pdbx_description
1 polymer ?
#
loop_
_entity_poly.entity_id
_entity_poly.type
_entity_poly.pdbx_seq_one_letter_code
_entity_poly.pdbx_strand_id
1 'polypeptide(L)'
;MASVTEKDLAQDSAPIDSSKSTTSPAEEISRPPLNPTNSSKKGVAFKAPREVTVEDILHDTEALAPDPGTEDLFQAENNSFAFTPGQLSKLLNPKSLSAFYALGGIAGLEKGLRTNLGSGLSSDEVSLDGTITFEEATGKASSSTQIHELSTTNSAAKATKSGESFADRKRIFKDNHLPEKKSKSLLELAWITYNDKVLILLSIAAVVSLALGLYQTFGQKHEPGEAKVEWVEGVAIMAAIVIVVVQDRSVKVIRSGRRQEINIYDVLVGDVMLLEPGDMVPVDGILIEGHSIKCDESSATGESDLLKKHSGAEVFKAIEAGGDIRKLDPFILSGSKIAEGVGKFLVTAVGVHSTFGKTMMSLREDRDATPLQQKLNVLADYIAKLGGAAALVLFIVLFIKFCAQLKGSKLTPSEKGQNFLQIFIVSVTVVVVAVPEGLPLAVTFALAFATT
;
A
#
# COMPACT_ATOMS: atom_id res chain seq x y z
N MET A 1 29.21 -50.75 -30.32
CA MET A 1 28.60 -50.70 -31.67
C MET A 1 27.94 -49.34 -31.82
N ALA A 2 28.34 -48.39 -32.65
CA ALA A 2 29.51 -48.19 -33.49
C ALA A 2 29.77 -46.68 -33.47
N SER A 3 31.03 -46.28 -33.26
CA SER A 3 31.54 -44.93 -33.52
C SER A 3 32.09 -44.90 -34.94
N VAL A 4 31.85 -43.83 -35.69
CA VAL A 4 32.64 -43.51 -36.88
C VAL A 4 33.10 -42.07 -36.79
N THR A 5 34.39 -41.95 -36.50
CA THR A 5 35.30 -40.84 -36.81
C THR A 5 35.44 -40.65 -38.31
N GLU A 6 35.52 -39.40 -38.76
CA GLU A 6 36.30 -39.07 -39.96
C GLU A 6 37.01 -37.72 -39.76
N LYS A 7 38.24 -37.70 -40.24
CA LYS A 7 39.32 -36.77 -39.90
C LYS A 7 39.88 -36.24 -41.22
N ASP A 8 40.28 -34.98 -41.20
CA ASP A 8 41.34 -34.34 -42.01
C ASP A 8 41.18 -34.24 -43.54
N LEU A 9 41.06 -32.99 -44.03
CA LEU A 9 41.92 -32.51 -45.11
C LEU A 9 42.18 -31.00 -44.97
N ALA A 10 43.44 -30.61 -45.09
CA ALA A 10 43.99 -29.29 -44.83
C ALA A 10 44.40 -28.55 -46.12
N GLN A 11 44.80 -27.27 -45.94
CA GLN A 11 45.48 -26.33 -46.85
C GLN A 11 44.55 -25.57 -47.82
N ASP A 12 44.68 -24.27 -48.12
CA ASP A 12 45.70 -23.22 -47.95
C ASP A 12 44.95 -21.87 -48.23
N SER A 13 45.14 -20.74 -47.55
CA SER A 13 46.09 -19.68 -47.95
C SER A 13 45.61 -18.29 -47.41
N ALA A 14 46.56 -17.35 -47.40
CA ALA A 14 46.73 -16.09 -46.65
C ALA A 14 45.71 -14.91 -46.84
N PRO A 15 45.81 -13.82 -46.04
CA PRO A 15 44.78 -12.80 -45.86
C PRO A 15 44.96 -11.56 -46.74
N ILE A 16 43.86 -10.84 -47.04
CA ILE A 16 43.87 -9.57 -47.77
C ILE A 16 43.25 -8.47 -46.91
N ASP A 17 44.11 -7.51 -46.55
CA ASP A 17 43.80 -6.16 -46.10
C ASP A 17 43.55 -5.26 -47.32
N SER A 18 42.49 -4.46 -47.33
CA SER A 18 42.43 -3.30 -48.24
C SER A 18 41.52 -2.20 -47.71
N SER A 19 42.20 -1.11 -47.35
CA SER A 19 41.71 0.25 -47.19
C SER A 19 41.15 0.88 -48.48
N LYS A 20 40.31 1.91 -48.28
CA LYS A 20 39.92 3.04 -49.16
C LYS A 20 38.67 2.90 -50.04
N SER A 21 37.67 3.74 -49.73
CA SER A 21 36.76 4.37 -50.71
C SER A 21 36.34 5.75 -50.13
N THR A 22 36.88 6.85 -50.67
CA THR A 22 36.33 7.76 -51.70
C THR A 22 35.36 8.83 -51.19
N THR A 23 35.88 10.06 -51.23
CA THR A 23 35.24 11.38 -51.22
C THR A 23 34.40 11.68 -52.47
N SER A 24 33.29 12.41 -52.32
CA SER A 24 32.84 13.50 -53.23
C SER A 24 31.70 14.32 -52.56
N PRO A 25 31.52 15.63 -52.87
CA PRO A 25 31.02 16.65 -51.95
C PRO A 25 29.54 17.03 -52.17
N ALA A 26 28.92 17.59 -51.13
CA ALA A 26 27.62 18.25 -51.21
C ALA A 26 27.74 19.74 -50.81
N GLU A 27 27.26 20.56 -51.75
CA GLU A 27 26.91 21.98 -51.80
C GLU A 27 27.09 22.88 -50.55
N GLU A 28 27.82 23.96 -50.79
CA GLU A 28 28.02 25.13 -49.95
C GLU A 28 26.92 26.18 -50.26
N ILE A 29 26.00 26.43 -49.31
CA ILE A 29 25.11 27.60 -49.33
C ILE A 29 25.44 28.49 -48.13
N SER A 30 26.02 29.64 -48.46
CA SER A 30 26.42 30.73 -47.57
C SER A 30 25.24 31.32 -46.77
N ARG A 31 25.43 31.49 -45.46
CA ARG A 31 24.64 32.38 -44.57
C ARG A 31 25.60 33.19 -43.68
N PRO A 32 25.30 34.46 -43.38
CA PRO A 32 26.24 35.39 -42.74
C PRO A 32 26.39 35.11 -41.22
N PRO A 33 27.46 35.60 -40.57
CA PRO A 33 27.79 35.22 -39.20
C PRO A 33 26.90 35.99 -38.20
N LEU A 34 26.30 35.25 -37.27
CA LEU A 34 25.68 35.81 -36.07
C LEU A 34 26.64 35.64 -34.89
N ASN A 35 26.88 36.78 -34.24
CA ASN A 35 27.71 37.05 -33.09
C ASN A 35 27.47 36.06 -31.92
N PRO A 36 28.50 35.53 -31.22
CA PRO A 36 28.28 34.61 -30.12
C PRO A 36 27.91 35.38 -28.84
N THR A 37 26.63 35.37 -28.49
CA THR A 37 26.18 35.71 -27.14
C THR A 37 26.48 34.55 -26.20
N ASN A 38 27.21 34.89 -25.14
CA ASN A 38 27.68 34.04 -24.07
C ASN A 38 26.48 33.37 -23.35
N SER A 39 26.23 32.09 -23.61
CA SER A 39 25.31 31.26 -22.79
C SER A 39 26.09 30.08 -22.23
N SER A 40 26.60 30.29 -21.02
CA SER A 40 27.25 29.26 -20.21
C SER A 40 26.22 28.17 -19.88
N LYS A 41 26.21 27.09 -20.67
CA LYS A 41 25.57 25.83 -20.27
C LYS A 41 26.39 25.22 -19.14
N LYS A 42 26.00 25.51 -17.89
CA LYS A 42 26.41 24.71 -16.74
C LYS A 42 25.78 23.33 -16.89
N GLY A 43 26.58 22.34 -17.28
CA GLY A 43 26.23 20.95 -17.05
C GLY A 43 26.03 20.76 -15.55
N VAL A 44 24.86 20.26 -15.15
CA VAL A 44 24.62 19.80 -13.78
C VAL A 44 25.42 18.52 -13.62
N ALA A 45 26.64 18.66 -13.12
CA ALA A 45 27.39 17.53 -12.61
C ALA A 45 26.58 16.94 -11.45
N PHE A 46 26.20 15.66 -11.55
CA PHE A 46 25.76 14.90 -10.40
C PHE A 46 26.92 14.86 -9.41
N LYS A 47 26.88 15.76 -8.44
CA LYS A 47 27.82 15.82 -7.33
C LYS A 47 27.50 14.61 -6.45
N ALA A 48 28.50 13.79 -6.14
CA ALA A 48 28.37 12.77 -5.11
C ALA A 48 27.75 13.39 -3.84
N PRO A 49 26.88 12.67 -3.11
CA PRO A 49 26.24 13.21 -1.92
C PRO A 49 27.32 13.77 -0.99
N ARG A 50 27.15 15.03 -0.59
CA ARG A 50 28.07 15.72 0.33
C ARG A 50 28.10 14.92 1.64
N GLU A 51 29.28 14.52 2.08
CA GLU A 51 29.45 13.85 3.38
C GLU A 51 28.96 14.79 4.49
N VAL A 52 28.06 14.30 5.35
CA VAL A 52 27.50 15.05 6.47
C VAL A 52 28.56 15.16 7.56
N THR A 53 28.96 16.39 7.92
CA THR A 53 29.91 16.62 9.02
C THR A 53 29.20 16.89 10.33
N VAL A 54 29.93 16.87 11.45
CA VAL A 54 29.38 17.21 12.76
C VAL A 54 28.90 18.66 12.79
N GLU A 55 29.60 19.57 12.12
CA GLU A 55 29.19 20.97 12.01
C GLU A 55 27.87 21.12 11.24
N ASP A 56 27.67 20.32 10.19
CA ASP A 56 26.41 20.29 9.44
C ASP A 56 25.27 19.81 10.36
N ILE A 57 25.48 18.80 11.22
CA ILE A 57 24.48 18.32 12.21
C ILE A 57 24.12 19.38 13.24
N LEU A 58 25.13 20.08 13.80
CA LEU A 58 24.93 21.05 14.87
C LEU A 58 24.21 22.32 14.42
N HIS A 59 24.35 22.71 13.15
CA HIS A 59 23.78 23.94 12.60
C HIS A 59 22.57 23.71 11.71
N ASP A 60 22.10 22.46 11.56
CA ASP A 60 20.91 22.14 10.79
C ASP A 60 19.63 22.55 11.54
N THR A 61 19.21 23.80 11.33
CA THR A 61 17.97 24.34 11.88
C THR A 61 16.72 23.82 11.16
N GLU A 62 16.88 23.20 9.99
CA GLU A 62 15.78 22.67 9.18
C GLU A 62 15.56 21.17 9.38
N ALA A 63 16.36 20.51 10.22
CA ALA A 63 16.28 19.09 10.51
C ALA A 63 14.87 18.60 10.92
N LEU A 64 14.09 19.47 11.58
CA LEU A 64 12.73 19.21 12.05
C LEU A 64 11.66 19.97 11.24
N ALA A 65 12.02 20.56 10.10
CA ALA A 65 11.05 21.23 9.23
C ALA A 65 10.11 20.19 8.56
N PRO A 66 8.83 20.55 8.36
CA PRO A 66 7.88 19.67 7.67
C PRO A 66 8.25 19.52 6.20
N ASP A 67 8.13 18.28 5.69
CA ASP A 67 8.21 18.03 4.25
C ASP A 67 6.87 18.40 3.59
N PRO A 68 6.86 18.87 2.32
CA PRO A 68 5.64 19.22 1.62
C PRO A 68 4.60 18.08 1.66
N GLY A 69 3.38 18.39 2.11
CA GLY A 69 2.30 17.42 2.26
C GLY A 69 2.28 16.63 3.57
N THR A 70 3.22 16.90 4.50
CA THR A 70 3.23 16.29 5.85
C THR A 70 2.96 17.28 6.98
N GLU A 71 2.62 18.53 6.66
CA GLU A 71 2.43 19.64 7.60
C GLU A 71 1.41 19.33 8.71
N ASP A 72 0.36 18.58 8.39
CA ASP A 72 -0.67 18.16 9.34
C ASP A 72 -0.08 17.33 10.50
N LEU A 73 1.00 16.58 10.27
CA LEU A 73 1.65 15.76 11.30
C LEU A 73 2.48 16.59 12.30
N PHE A 74 2.74 17.87 11.97
CA PHE A 74 3.46 18.81 12.82
C PHE A 74 2.52 19.68 13.67
N GLN A 75 1.22 19.62 13.41
CA GLN A 75 0.19 20.33 14.16
C GLN A 75 -0.62 19.34 14.98
N ALA A 76 -0.38 19.31 16.30
CA ALA A 76 -1.11 18.47 17.22
C ALA A 76 -1.86 19.35 18.24
N GLU A 77 -3.19 19.42 18.12
CA GLU A 77 -4.03 20.13 19.08
C GLU A 77 -3.99 19.45 20.45
N ASN A 78 -3.80 20.25 21.51
CA ASN A 78 -3.71 19.77 22.90
C ASN A 78 -2.71 18.61 23.08
N ASN A 79 -1.48 18.80 22.61
CA ASN A 79 -0.42 17.81 22.77
C ASN A 79 0.15 17.82 24.20
N SER A 80 0.02 16.70 24.91
CA SER A 80 0.62 16.51 26.25
C SER A 80 2.11 16.14 26.19
N PHE A 81 2.64 15.88 24.99
CA PHE A 81 4.02 15.51 24.71
C PHE A 81 4.80 16.69 24.12
N ALA A 82 6.13 16.66 24.26
CA ALA A 82 7.00 17.69 23.72
C ALA A 82 7.17 17.61 22.19
N PHE A 83 6.89 16.45 21.60
CA PHE A 83 7.13 16.16 20.20
C PHE A 83 5.85 15.76 19.47
N THR A 84 5.80 16.06 18.18
CA THR A 84 4.71 15.65 17.28
C THR A 84 5.09 14.40 16.47
N PRO A 85 4.11 13.65 15.94
CA PRO A 85 4.39 12.52 15.06
C PRO A 85 5.25 12.89 13.84
N GLY A 86 5.06 14.10 13.31
CA GLY A 86 5.86 14.65 12.21
C GLY A 86 7.35 14.80 12.58
N GLN A 87 7.63 15.40 13.75
CA GLN A 87 9.00 15.56 14.25
C GLN A 87 9.69 14.22 14.52
N LEU A 88 8.99 13.26 15.12
CA LEU A 88 9.52 11.91 15.36
C LEU A 88 9.79 11.17 14.05
N SER A 89 8.95 11.38 13.03
CA SER A 89 9.19 10.77 11.72
C SER A 89 10.45 11.29 11.03
N LYS A 90 10.90 12.52 11.29
CA LYS A 90 12.14 13.05 10.71
C LYS A 90 13.39 12.32 11.20
N LEU A 91 13.30 11.52 12.27
CA LEU A 91 14.39 10.68 12.73
C LEU A 91 14.76 9.57 11.74
N LEU A 92 13.75 9.01 11.04
CA LEU A 92 13.88 7.71 10.37
C LEU A 92 13.59 7.77 8.87
N ASN A 93 13.05 8.89 8.36
CA ASN A 93 12.67 9.02 6.95
C ASN A 93 13.20 10.32 6.31
N PRO A 94 14.46 10.36 5.84
CA PRO A 94 15.51 9.34 6.01
C PRO A 94 16.16 9.41 7.40
N LYS A 95 17.03 8.45 7.75
CA LYS A 95 17.79 8.45 9.00
C LYS A 95 18.54 9.77 9.18
N SER A 96 18.22 10.54 10.21
CA SER A 96 18.79 11.87 10.44
C SER A 96 19.36 12.03 11.84
N LEU A 97 20.70 12.04 11.92
CA LEU A 97 21.41 12.37 13.15
C LEU A 97 21.19 13.83 13.57
N SER A 98 20.98 14.75 12.62
CA SER A 98 20.57 16.15 12.89
C SER A 98 19.25 16.20 13.64
N ALA A 99 18.23 15.46 13.18
CA ALA A 99 16.95 15.39 13.87
C ALA A 99 17.10 14.74 15.25
N PHE A 100 17.90 13.68 15.37
CA PHE A 100 18.18 13.04 16.66
C PHE A 100 18.83 13.99 17.67
N TYR A 101 19.81 14.79 17.23
CA TYR A 101 20.44 15.81 18.05
C TYR A 101 19.48 16.94 18.41
N ALA A 102 18.69 17.42 17.45
CA ALA A 102 17.70 18.49 17.66
C ALA A 102 16.61 18.12 18.67
N LEU A 103 16.25 16.83 18.78
CA LEU A 103 15.32 16.30 19.78
C LEU A 103 15.97 16.07 21.16
N GLY A 104 17.25 16.41 21.35
CA GLY A 104 17.96 16.25 22.62
C GLY A 104 18.46 14.83 22.89
N GLY A 105 18.62 14.02 21.83
CA GLY A 105 19.08 12.64 21.93
C GLY A 105 18.13 11.74 22.72
N ILE A 106 18.66 10.67 23.31
CA ILE A 106 17.82 9.69 24.04
C ILE A 106 17.20 10.29 25.32
N ALA A 107 17.89 11.22 25.99
CA ALA A 107 17.39 11.87 27.19
C ALA A 107 16.26 12.87 26.88
N GLY A 108 16.37 13.58 25.75
CA GLY A 108 15.29 14.43 25.26
C GLY A 108 14.07 13.63 24.84
N LEU A 109 14.27 12.50 24.16
CA LEU A 109 13.20 11.56 23.81
C LEU A 109 12.51 10.96 25.05
N GLU A 110 13.26 10.57 26.08
CA GLU A 110 12.71 10.07 27.34
C GLU A 110 11.77 11.10 27.99
N LYS A 111 12.26 12.34 28.15
CA LYS A 111 11.47 13.44 28.75
C LYS A 111 10.27 13.83 27.88
N GLY A 112 10.50 14.03 26.59
CA GLY A 112 9.47 14.55 25.69
C GLY A 112 8.36 13.55 25.38
N LEU A 113 8.66 12.25 25.37
CA LEU A 113 7.65 11.18 25.27
C LEU A 113 7.08 10.76 26.62
N ARG A 114 7.52 11.39 27.73
CA ARG A 114 7.08 11.09 29.09
C ARG A 114 7.15 9.59 29.39
N THR A 115 8.30 8.99 29.12
CA THR A 115 8.56 7.58 29.38
C THR A 115 9.80 7.44 30.26
N ASN A 116 10.06 6.23 30.74
CA ASN A 116 11.28 5.89 31.44
C ASN A 116 12.02 4.80 30.66
N LEU A 117 13.30 5.03 30.35
CA LEU A 117 14.08 4.08 29.54
C LEU A 117 14.34 2.73 30.25
N GLY A 118 14.28 2.72 31.58
CA GLY A 118 14.50 1.53 32.41
C GLY A 118 13.22 0.74 32.70
N SER A 119 12.16 1.44 33.14
CA SER A 119 10.90 0.82 33.54
C SER A 119 9.83 0.79 32.45
N GLY A 120 10.03 1.50 31.34
CA GLY A 120 9.04 1.67 30.29
C GLY A 120 7.80 2.44 30.76
N LEU A 121 6.72 2.33 29.97
CA LEU A 121 5.44 2.97 30.28
C LEU A 121 4.77 2.38 31.52
N SER A 122 4.00 3.20 32.23
CA SER A 122 3.15 2.73 33.33
C SER A 122 1.92 2.01 32.77
N SER A 123 1.64 0.81 33.25
CA SER A 123 0.46 0.03 32.82
C SER A 123 -0.86 0.66 33.26
N ASP A 124 -0.81 1.52 34.29
CA ASP A 124 -1.96 2.24 34.85
C ASP A 124 -2.17 3.63 34.20
N GLU A 125 -1.42 3.97 33.14
CA GLU A 125 -1.58 5.23 32.43
C GLU A 125 -2.93 5.26 31.69
N VAL A 126 -3.78 6.25 32.03
CA VAL A 126 -5.08 6.49 31.38
C VAL A 126 -5.04 7.81 30.62
N SER A 127 -4.72 8.89 31.32
CA SER A 127 -4.48 10.23 30.78
C SER A 127 -3.26 10.86 31.44
N LEU A 128 -2.64 11.82 30.76
CA LEU A 128 -1.47 12.52 31.26
C LEU A 128 -1.85 13.90 31.81
N ASP A 129 -1.39 14.18 33.03
CA ASP A 129 -1.54 15.49 33.65
C ASP A 129 -0.45 16.44 33.16
N GLY A 130 -0.84 17.65 32.76
CA GLY A 130 0.07 18.70 32.28
C GLY A 130 0.67 18.43 30.90
N THR A 131 1.48 19.38 30.43
CA THR A 131 2.15 19.32 29.13
C THR A 131 3.66 19.55 29.33
N ILE A 132 4.49 18.97 28.45
CA ILE A 132 5.93 19.24 28.42
C ILE A 132 6.23 19.99 27.13
N THR A 133 6.99 21.07 27.23
CA THR A 133 7.38 21.87 26.07
C THR A 133 8.63 21.31 25.39
N PHE A 134 8.82 21.63 24.12
CA PHE A 134 9.99 21.22 23.34
C PHE A 134 11.32 21.65 23.98
N GLU A 135 11.39 22.87 24.52
CA GLU A 135 12.61 23.43 25.13
C GLU A 135 12.97 22.73 26.45
N GLU A 136 11.96 22.36 27.24
CA GLU A 136 12.12 21.61 28.49
C GLU A 136 12.64 20.18 28.23
N ALA A 137 12.11 19.52 27.21
CA ALA A 137 12.58 18.19 26.82
C ALA A 137 14.02 18.20 26.30
N THR A 138 14.37 19.18 25.47
CA THR A 138 15.69 19.27 24.81
C THR A 138 16.79 19.88 25.67
N GLY A 139 16.48 20.37 26.88
CA GLY A 139 17.46 20.90 27.82
C GLY A 139 18.06 22.26 27.43
N LYS A 140 17.45 22.98 26.48
CA LYS A 140 17.87 24.34 26.07
C LYS A 140 17.38 25.43 27.03
N ALA A 141 16.51 25.09 27.99
CA ALA A 141 16.05 26.00 29.03
C ALA A 141 17.05 26.05 30.21
N SER A 142 17.67 27.21 30.41
CA SER A 142 18.37 27.56 31.64
C SER A 142 17.43 27.44 32.85
N SER A 143 17.74 26.54 33.77
CA SER A 143 17.37 26.56 35.20
C SER A 143 16.06 27.29 35.58
N SER A 144 14.92 26.61 35.49
CA SER A 144 13.85 26.69 36.51
C SER A 144 12.84 25.57 36.31
N THR A 145 12.89 24.56 37.17
CA THR A 145 11.83 23.55 37.26
C THR A 145 10.63 24.22 37.93
N GLN A 146 9.71 24.74 37.14
CA GLN A 146 8.32 24.96 37.55
C GLN A 146 7.43 24.21 36.57
N ILE A 147 6.86 23.10 37.03
CA ILE A 147 5.71 22.49 36.38
C ILE A 147 4.63 23.59 36.38
N HIS A 148 4.33 24.14 35.21
CA HIS A 148 3.22 25.07 35.06
C HIS A 148 1.92 24.27 35.26
N GLU A 149 1.43 24.21 36.49
CA GLU A 149 0.02 23.96 36.79
C GLU A 149 -0.77 25.05 36.08
N LEU A 150 -1.37 24.70 34.94
CA LEU A 150 -2.27 25.60 34.23
C LEU A 150 -3.44 25.90 35.16
N SER A 151 -3.53 27.16 35.57
CA SER A 151 -4.60 27.68 36.40
C SER A 151 -5.94 27.32 35.80
N THR A 152 -6.80 26.77 36.66
CA THR A 152 -8.21 26.49 36.43
C THR A 152 -8.93 27.67 35.78
N THR A 153 -9.12 27.60 34.46
CA THR A 153 -10.18 28.33 33.78
C THR A 153 -11.14 27.30 33.19
N ASN A 154 -12.41 27.49 33.54
CA ASN A 154 -13.51 26.60 33.25
C ASN A 154 -13.54 26.15 31.78
N SER A 155 -13.19 24.89 31.54
CA SER A 155 -13.71 24.10 30.43
C SER A 155 -13.95 22.68 30.92
N ALA A 156 -14.99 22.56 31.74
CA ALA A 156 -15.73 21.33 31.89
C ALA A 156 -16.35 20.97 30.52
N ALA A 157 -15.59 20.32 29.65
CA ALA A 157 -16.09 19.69 28.45
C ALA A 157 -15.33 18.38 28.22
N LYS A 158 -16.02 17.28 28.56
CA LYS A 158 -15.72 15.87 28.22
C LYS A 158 -14.52 15.20 28.92
N ALA A 159 -14.72 14.94 30.21
CA ALA A 159 -14.42 13.61 30.73
C ALA A 159 -15.33 12.58 30.02
N THR A 160 -14.81 11.90 29.00
CA THR A 160 -15.47 10.71 28.48
C THR A 160 -15.00 9.55 29.36
N LYS A 161 -15.83 9.23 30.36
CA LYS A 161 -15.69 8.05 31.23
C LYS A 161 -15.89 6.77 30.41
N SER A 162 -14.83 6.35 29.74
CA SER A 162 -14.50 4.97 29.41
C SER A 162 -12.98 4.93 29.55
N GLY A 163 -12.47 4.37 30.64
CA GLY A 163 -11.05 4.39 30.99
C GLY A 163 -10.22 3.58 30.01
N GLU A 164 -10.02 4.12 28.81
CA GLU A 164 -9.13 3.54 27.82
C GLU A 164 -7.69 3.83 28.24
N SER A 165 -6.91 2.77 28.43
CA SER A 165 -5.50 2.90 28.77
C SER A 165 -4.76 3.63 27.64
N PHE A 166 -3.87 4.55 28.01
CA PHE A 166 -3.05 5.37 27.11
C PHE A 166 -3.85 6.28 26.14
N ALA A 167 -4.98 6.85 26.57
CA ALA A 167 -5.86 7.63 25.70
C ALA A 167 -5.16 8.81 24.99
N ASP A 168 -4.34 9.58 25.72
CA ASP A 168 -3.62 10.72 25.13
C ASP A 168 -2.55 10.27 24.11
N ARG A 169 -1.86 9.15 24.36
CA ARG A 169 -0.88 8.59 23.41
C ARG A 169 -1.56 8.12 22.13
N LYS A 170 -2.65 7.37 22.25
CA LYS A 170 -3.41 6.88 21.09
C LYS A 170 -4.01 8.04 20.29
N ARG A 171 -4.44 9.13 20.94
CA ARG A 171 -4.94 10.32 20.26
C ARG A 171 -3.86 10.98 19.39
N ILE A 172 -2.65 11.15 19.93
CA ILE A 172 -1.58 11.90 19.26
C ILE A 172 -0.80 11.04 18.26
N PHE A 173 -0.39 9.84 18.67
CA PHE A 173 0.51 8.98 17.90
C PHE A 173 -0.19 7.84 17.13
N LYS A 174 -1.50 7.66 17.37
CA LYS A 174 -2.30 6.52 16.88
C LYS A 174 -1.82 5.18 17.43
N ASP A 175 -2.57 4.14 17.12
CA ASP A 175 -2.28 2.75 17.47
C ASP A 175 -1.41 2.07 16.42
N ASN A 176 -0.85 0.90 16.76
CA ASN A 176 -0.02 0.13 15.84
C ASN A 176 -0.83 -0.73 14.85
N HIS A 177 -1.91 -0.16 14.31
CA HIS A 177 -2.69 -0.80 13.25
C HIS A 177 -2.44 -0.08 11.93
N LEU A 178 -2.16 -0.88 10.89
CA LEU A 178 -2.30 -0.39 9.53
C LEU A 178 -3.77 -0.51 9.16
N PRO A 179 -4.45 0.59 8.77
CA PRO A 179 -5.87 0.52 8.43
C PRO A 179 -6.05 -0.53 7.35
N GLU A 180 -6.94 -1.49 7.48
CA GLU A 180 -7.13 -2.47 6.41
C GLU A 180 -7.70 -1.77 5.17
N LYS A 181 -7.22 -2.13 3.98
CA LYS A 181 -7.90 -1.70 2.75
C LYS A 181 -9.29 -2.31 2.81
N LYS A 182 -10.34 -1.50 2.76
CA LYS A 182 -11.71 -2.00 2.65
C LYS A 182 -11.77 -2.89 1.41
N SER A 183 -11.78 -4.20 1.59
CA SER A 183 -12.03 -5.14 0.51
C SER A 183 -13.48 -4.96 0.08
N LYS A 184 -13.73 -4.84 -1.22
CA LYS A 184 -15.10 -4.86 -1.73
C LYS A 184 -15.75 -6.16 -1.31
N SER A 185 -16.92 -6.09 -0.67
CA SER A 185 -17.64 -7.30 -0.27
C SER A 185 -18.05 -8.11 -1.52
N LEU A 186 -18.28 -9.42 -1.40
CA LEU A 186 -18.75 -10.23 -2.54
C LEU A 186 -20.06 -9.68 -3.12
N LEU A 187 -20.95 -9.17 -2.28
CA LEU A 187 -22.20 -8.54 -2.70
C LEU A 187 -21.97 -7.22 -3.41
N GLU A 188 -21.05 -6.40 -2.91
CA GLU A 188 -20.67 -5.15 -3.57
C GLU A 188 -20.00 -5.43 -4.92
N LEU A 189 -19.13 -6.45 -5.00
CA LEU A 189 -18.52 -6.87 -6.26
C LEU A 189 -19.58 -7.37 -7.25
N ALA A 190 -20.52 -8.20 -6.79
CA ALA A 190 -21.65 -8.65 -7.60
C ALA A 190 -22.52 -7.47 -8.07
N TRP A 191 -22.77 -6.47 -7.22
CA TRP A 191 -23.51 -5.27 -7.57
C TRP A 191 -22.77 -4.41 -8.61
N ILE A 192 -21.46 -4.23 -8.44
CA ILE A 192 -20.62 -3.53 -9.41
C ILE A 192 -20.66 -4.25 -10.76
N THR A 193 -20.52 -5.57 -10.77
CA THR A 193 -20.62 -6.38 -11.99
C THR A 193 -22.01 -6.31 -12.61
N TYR A 194 -23.09 -6.34 -11.81
CA TYR A 194 -24.47 -6.25 -12.30
C TYR A 194 -24.79 -4.89 -12.96
N ASN A 195 -24.10 -3.81 -12.57
CA ASN A 195 -24.26 -2.49 -13.19
C ASN A 195 -23.64 -2.39 -14.60
N ASP A 196 -23.11 -3.47 -15.16
CA ASP A 196 -22.75 -3.53 -16.57
C ASP A 196 -24.01 -3.42 -17.46
N LYS A 197 -23.99 -2.50 -18.43
CA LYS A 197 -25.08 -2.27 -19.40
C LYS A 197 -25.50 -3.56 -20.11
N VAL A 198 -24.53 -4.44 -20.35
CA VAL A 198 -24.72 -5.72 -21.01
C VAL A 198 -25.52 -6.69 -20.10
N LEU A 199 -25.12 -6.84 -18.85
CA LEU A 199 -25.84 -7.68 -17.88
C LEU A 199 -27.24 -7.15 -17.58
N ILE A 200 -27.43 -5.83 -17.55
CA ILE A 200 -28.77 -5.22 -17.43
C ILE A 200 -29.63 -5.59 -18.64
N LEU A 201 -29.09 -5.46 -19.86
CA LEU A 201 -29.80 -5.82 -21.09
C LEU A 201 -30.18 -7.30 -21.12
N LEU A 202 -29.26 -8.19 -20.73
CA LEU A 202 -29.56 -9.62 -20.59
C LEU A 202 -30.61 -9.89 -19.51
N SER A 203 -30.55 -9.19 -18.38
CA SER A 203 -31.52 -9.36 -17.30
C SER A 203 -32.92 -8.98 -17.77
N ILE A 204 -33.06 -7.90 -18.55
CA ILE A 204 -34.33 -7.52 -19.19
C ILE A 204 -34.79 -8.61 -20.16
N ALA A 205 -33.90 -9.09 -21.04
CA ALA A 205 -34.19 -10.16 -21.98
C ALA A 205 -34.63 -11.47 -21.29
N ALA A 206 -33.96 -11.84 -20.21
CA ALA A 206 -34.25 -13.00 -19.39
C ALA A 206 -35.60 -12.86 -18.68
N VAL A 207 -35.91 -11.69 -18.11
CA VAL A 207 -37.21 -11.42 -17.48
C VAL A 207 -38.35 -11.50 -18.49
N VAL A 208 -38.20 -10.92 -19.69
CA VAL A 208 -39.23 -11.01 -20.73
C VAL A 208 -39.38 -12.45 -21.21
N SER A 209 -38.29 -13.17 -21.44
CA SER A 209 -38.32 -14.57 -21.86
C SER A 209 -38.94 -15.48 -20.79
N LEU A 210 -38.63 -15.24 -19.51
CA LEU A 210 -39.19 -15.96 -18.38
C LEU A 210 -40.68 -15.67 -18.21
N ALA A 211 -41.12 -14.42 -18.33
CA ALA A 211 -42.54 -14.07 -18.26
C ALA A 211 -43.36 -14.78 -19.36
N LEU A 212 -42.81 -14.83 -20.58
CA LEU A 212 -43.42 -15.54 -21.71
C LEU A 212 -43.36 -17.07 -21.54
N GLY A 213 -42.27 -17.59 -20.98
CA GLY A 213 -42.07 -19.02 -20.70
C GLY A 213 -42.98 -19.53 -19.59
N LEU A 214 -43.09 -18.81 -18.48
CA LEU A 214 -43.98 -19.15 -17.36
C LEU A 214 -45.46 -19.19 -17.79
N TYR A 215 -45.88 -18.29 -18.67
CA TYR A 215 -47.21 -18.35 -19.28
C TYR A 215 -47.44 -19.67 -20.04
N GLN A 216 -46.40 -20.29 -20.59
CA GLN A 216 -46.47 -21.58 -21.29
C GLN A 216 -46.31 -22.77 -20.32
N THR A 217 -45.51 -22.64 -19.25
CA THR A 217 -45.11 -23.75 -18.37
C THR A 217 -46.08 -24.05 -17.22
N PHE A 218 -46.81 -23.08 -16.68
CA PHE A 218 -47.78 -23.32 -15.59
C PHE A 218 -48.98 -24.23 -15.97
N GLY A 219 -48.91 -24.93 -17.11
CA GLY A 219 -49.81 -25.97 -17.53
C GLY A 219 -49.68 -27.34 -16.83
N GLN A 220 -48.53 -27.74 -16.24
CA GLN A 220 -48.38 -29.04 -15.52
C GLN A 220 -47.29 -29.07 -14.41
N LYS A 221 -47.48 -29.92 -13.37
CA LYS A 221 -46.69 -29.98 -12.10
C LYS A 221 -45.85 -31.26 -11.96
N HIS A 222 -44.72 -31.18 -11.24
CA HIS A 222 -43.91 -32.31 -10.73
C HIS A 222 -43.64 -32.18 -9.21
N GLU A 223 -43.37 -33.32 -8.55
CA GLU A 223 -43.25 -33.54 -7.09
C GLU A 223 -41.81 -33.52 -6.53
N PRO A 224 -41.63 -33.34 -5.19
CA PRO A 224 -40.35 -33.09 -4.52
C PRO A 224 -39.83 -34.29 -3.69
N GLY A 225 -38.51 -34.51 -3.68
CA GLY A 225 -37.90 -35.45 -2.75
C GLY A 225 -36.38 -35.53 -2.89
N GLU A 226 -35.64 -34.75 -2.11
CA GLU A 226 -34.23 -35.02 -1.85
C GLU A 226 -33.81 -34.56 -0.46
N ALA A 227 -32.90 -35.32 0.16
CA ALA A 227 -32.65 -35.33 1.60
C ALA A 227 -31.68 -34.22 2.05
N LYS A 228 -32.04 -33.61 3.17
CA LYS A 228 -31.25 -32.67 3.96
C LYS A 228 -30.18 -33.43 4.74
N VAL A 229 -28.88 -33.22 4.51
CA VAL A 229 -27.85 -32.84 5.51
C VAL A 229 -26.49 -32.68 4.79
N GLU A 230 -26.18 -31.47 4.29
CA GLU A 230 -24.84 -31.11 3.74
C GLU A 230 -24.11 -30.05 4.60
N TRP A 231 -24.76 -29.52 5.64
CA TRP A 231 -24.27 -28.34 6.37
C TRP A 231 -23.11 -28.64 7.35
N VAL A 232 -22.89 -29.91 7.70
CA VAL A 232 -21.89 -30.32 8.70
C VAL A 232 -20.46 -30.16 8.18
N GLU A 233 -20.26 -30.35 6.87
CA GLU A 233 -18.94 -30.18 6.23
C GLU A 233 -18.50 -28.71 6.21
N GLY A 234 -19.44 -27.78 5.99
CA GLY A 234 -19.18 -26.35 6.04
C GLY A 234 -18.80 -25.83 7.43
N VAL A 235 -19.41 -26.37 8.50
CA VAL A 235 -19.11 -25.95 9.88
C VAL A 235 -17.72 -26.40 10.33
N ALA A 236 -17.27 -27.59 9.90
CA ALA A 236 -15.93 -28.09 10.20
C ALA A 236 -14.82 -27.24 9.54
N ILE A 237 -15.04 -26.81 8.29
CA ILE A 237 -14.12 -25.93 7.56
C ILE A 237 -14.05 -24.55 8.23
N MET A 238 -15.20 -23.98 8.63
CA MET A 238 -15.24 -22.70 9.33
C MET A 238 -14.48 -22.75 10.66
N ALA A 239 -14.61 -23.83 11.45
CA ALA A 239 -13.88 -23.99 12.70
C ALA A 239 -12.35 -24.08 12.48
N ALA A 240 -11.90 -24.79 11.45
CA ALA A 240 -10.49 -24.91 11.11
C ALA A 240 -9.88 -23.56 10.69
N ILE A 241 -10.61 -22.75 9.89
CA ILE A 241 -10.19 -21.41 9.49
C ILE A 241 -10.06 -20.50 10.72
N VAL A 242 -11.03 -20.52 11.63
CA VAL A 242 -10.99 -19.70 12.85
C VAL A 242 -9.75 -20.03 13.70
N ILE A 243 -9.39 -21.31 13.85
CA ILE A 243 -8.20 -21.70 14.63
C ILE A 243 -6.89 -21.24 13.96
N VAL A 244 -6.80 -21.32 12.63
CA VAL A 244 -5.59 -20.89 11.90
C VAL A 244 -5.43 -19.37 11.89
N VAL A 245 -6.53 -18.61 11.87
CA VAL A 245 -6.52 -17.14 11.80
C VAL A 245 -6.14 -16.50 13.15
N VAL A 246 -6.32 -17.19 14.28
CA VAL A 246 -6.10 -16.63 15.64
C VAL A 246 -4.63 -16.75 16.11
N GLN A 247 -3.66 -16.99 15.21
CA GLN A 247 -2.25 -16.86 15.58
C GLN A 247 -1.85 -15.38 15.69
N ASP A 248 -2.04 -14.81 16.88
CA ASP A 248 -1.59 -13.46 17.20
C ASP A 248 -0.06 -13.39 17.30
N ARG A 249 0.52 -12.37 16.65
CA ARG A 249 1.94 -12.05 16.79
C ARG A 249 2.15 -11.26 18.07
N SER A 250 2.92 -11.82 19.00
CA SER A 250 3.28 -11.19 20.26
C SER A 250 4.70 -10.61 20.23
N VAL A 251 4.94 -9.60 21.06
CA VAL A 251 6.24 -8.92 21.19
C VAL A 251 6.57 -8.65 22.66
N LYS A 252 7.87 -8.65 22.97
CA LYS A 252 8.37 -8.46 24.34
C LYS A 252 8.64 -6.99 24.62
N VAL A 253 7.99 -6.46 25.66
CA VAL A 253 8.15 -5.06 26.11
C VAL A 253 8.43 -5.00 27.60
N ILE A 254 8.97 -3.86 28.06
CA ILE A 254 9.06 -3.51 29.46
C ILE A 254 7.99 -2.46 29.75
N ARG A 255 7.06 -2.76 30.67
CA ARG A 255 6.13 -1.79 31.25
C ARG A 255 6.13 -1.92 32.76
N SER A 256 6.04 -0.81 33.48
CA SER A 256 6.06 -0.77 34.95
C SER A 256 7.25 -1.52 35.59
N GLY A 257 8.40 -1.54 34.90
CA GLY A 257 9.62 -2.24 35.33
C GLY A 257 9.59 -3.76 35.15
N ARG A 258 8.53 -4.31 34.54
CA ARG A 258 8.37 -5.75 34.33
C ARG A 258 8.42 -6.07 32.84
N ARG A 259 9.08 -7.19 32.50
CA ARG A 259 9.05 -7.76 31.16
C ARG A 259 7.71 -8.43 30.95
N GLN A 260 7.02 -8.05 29.88
CA GLN A 260 5.73 -8.61 29.53
C GLN A 260 5.64 -8.81 28.02
N GLU A 261 4.85 -9.80 27.62
CA GLU A 261 4.58 -10.09 26.22
C GLU A 261 3.20 -9.52 25.89
N ILE A 262 3.13 -8.62 24.91
CA ILE A 262 1.90 -7.95 24.48
C ILE A 262 1.66 -8.23 23.00
N ASN A 263 0.43 -8.02 22.55
CA ASN A 263 0.13 -8.09 21.13
C ASN A 263 0.90 -6.99 20.38
N ILE A 264 1.40 -7.28 19.18
CA ILE A 264 2.03 -6.31 18.27
C ILE A 264 1.18 -5.03 18.11
N TYR A 265 -0.15 -5.16 18.12
CA TYR A 265 -1.09 -4.06 17.94
C TYR A 265 -1.19 -3.12 19.16
N ASP A 266 -0.82 -3.60 20.35
CA ASP A 266 -0.87 -2.84 21.60
C ASP A 266 0.42 -2.05 21.89
N VAL A 267 1.40 -2.10 20.98
CA VAL A 267 2.66 -1.34 21.08
C VAL A 267 2.38 0.14 20.81
N LEU A 268 2.90 1.01 21.68
CA LEU A 268 2.67 2.45 21.62
C LEU A 268 3.99 3.23 21.62
N VAL A 269 3.94 4.48 21.16
CA VAL A 269 5.08 5.40 21.22
C VAL A 269 5.46 5.68 22.68
N GLY A 270 6.74 5.50 22.99
CA GLY A 270 7.27 5.57 24.35
C GLY A 270 7.45 4.21 25.03
N ASP A 271 6.99 3.10 24.45
CA ASP A 271 7.29 1.77 24.95
C ASP A 271 8.80 1.45 24.84
N VAL A 272 9.28 0.61 25.76
CA VAL A 272 10.63 0.05 25.72
C VAL A 272 10.51 -1.40 25.29
N MET A 273 10.97 -1.70 24.09
CA MET A 273 10.92 -3.04 23.51
C MET A 273 12.24 -3.77 23.67
N LEU A 274 12.17 -5.09 23.85
CA LEU A 274 13.32 -5.97 23.92
C LEU A 274 13.60 -6.56 22.54
N LEU A 275 14.88 -6.56 22.15
CA LEU A 275 15.36 -7.16 20.90
C LEU A 275 16.13 -8.44 21.21
N GLU A 276 15.74 -9.53 20.55
CA GLU A 276 16.45 -10.80 20.56
C GLU A 276 16.81 -11.24 19.12
N PRO A 277 17.85 -12.06 18.93
CA PRO A 277 18.21 -12.58 17.61
C PRO A 277 17.06 -13.37 16.98
N GLY A 278 16.73 -13.05 15.73
CA GLY A 278 15.63 -13.65 14.99
C GLY A 278 14.35 -12.82 14.96
N ASP A 279 14.23 -11.81 15.83
CA ASP A 279 13.06 -10.93 15.88
C ASP A 279 12.93 -10.08 14.60
N MET A 280 11.70 -9.92 14.14
CA MET A 280 11.33 -8.95 13.11
C MET A 280 10.72 -7.73 13.80
N VAL A 281 11.36 -6.58 13.67
CA VAL A 281 10.97 -5.37 14.40
C VAL A 281 9.68 -4.80 13.78
N PRO A 282 8.60 -4.66 14.56
CA PRO A 282 7.31 -4.21 14.01
C PRO A 282 7.16 -2.68 13.96
N VAL A 283 7.98 -1.97 14.71
CA VAL A 283 7.86 -0.53 14.94
C VAL A 283 9.21 0.15 14.81
N ASP A 284 9.17 1.46 14.70
CA ASP A 284 10.32 2.32 14.52
C ASP A 284 10.83 2.83 15.87
N GLY A 285 12.15 3.00 16.02
CA GLY A 285 12.69 3.48 17.28
C GLY A 285 14.19 3.77 17.33
N ILE A 286 14.66 4.09 18.53
CA ILE A 286 16.07 4.40 18.83
C ILE A 286 16.62 3.40 19.84
N LEU A 287 17.79 2.85 19.55
CA LEU A 287 18.46 1.91 20.45
C LEU A 287 18.86 2.62 21.77
N ILE A 288 18.42 2.08 22.90
CA ILE A 288 18.75 2.59 24.23
C ILE A 288 20.07 1.98 24.69
N GLU A 289 20.12 0.65 24.72
CA GLU A 289 21.28 -0.13 25.16
C GLU A 289 21.27 -1.50 24.47
N GLY A 290 22.44 -2.06 24.22
CA GLY A 290 22.52 -3.37 23.59
C GLY A 290 23.95 -3.87 23.45
N HIS A 291 24.09 -5.19 23.31
CA HIS A 291 25.38 -5.83 23.12
C HIS A 291 25.48 -6.41 21.71
N SER A 292 26.41 -5.86 20.91
CA SER A 292 26.75 -6.33 19.57
C SER A 292 25.54 -6.52 18.64
N ILE A 293 24.59 -5.59 18.69
CA ILE A 293 23.39 -5.66 17.85
C ILE A 293 23.76 -5.44 16.38
N LYS A 294 23.34 -6.37 15.55
CA LYS A 294 23.40 -6.26 14.09
C LYS A 294 22.03 -6.52 13.50
N CYS A 295 21.64 -5.66 12.57
CA CYS A 295 20.34 -5.69 11.95
C CYS A 295 20.46 -5.87 10.44
N ASP A 296 19.60 -6.71 9.87
CA ASP A 296 19.34 -6.80 8.45
C ASP A 296 18.22 -5.82 8.10
N GLU A 297 18.53 -4.80 7.30
CA GLU A 297 17.59 -3.77 6.86
C GLU A 297 17.19 -3.91 5.39
N SER A 298 17.46 -5.06 4.77
CA SER A 298 17.19 -5.32 3.35
C SER A 298 15.73 -5.08 2.94
N SER A 299 14.78 -5.23 3.85
CA SER A 299 13.37 -4.95 3.59
C SER A 299 13.05 -3.46 3.39
N ALA A 300 13.85 -2.57 3.99
CA ALA A 300 13.63 -1.12 3.97
C ALA A 300 14.57 -0.41 2.98
N THR A 301 15.84 -0.82 2.93
CA THR A 301 16.86 -0.18 2.09
C THR A 301 17.15 -0.94 0.79
N GLY A 302 16.84 -2.23 0.73
CA GLY A 302 17.24 -3.12 -0.37
C GLY A 302 18.68 -3.63 -0.28
N GLU A 303 19.44 -3.20 0.73
CA GLU A 303 20.83 -3.63 0.95
C GLU A 303 20.88 -4.79 1.96
N SER A 304 21.54 -5.89 1.63
CA SER A 304 21.60 -7.10 2.47
C SER A 304 22.73 -7.12 3.49
N ASP A 305 23.53 -6.06 3.56
CA ASP A 305 24.64 -5.97 4.50
C ASP A 305 24.14 -5.77 5.93
N LEU A 306 24.71 -6.53 6.86
CA LEU A 306 24.35 -6.42 8.27
C LEU A 306 24.90 -5.12 8.85
N LEU A 307 24.00 -4.27 9.34
CA LEU A 307 24.33 -2.98 9.93
C LEU A 307 24.50 -3.10 11.44
N LYS A 308 25.66 -2.70 11.94
CA LYS A 308 25.94 -2.62 13.37
C LYS A 308 25.23 -1.43 13.98
N LYS A 309 24.54 -1.66 15.10
CA LYS A 309 23.81 -0.63 15.84
C LYS A 309 24.60 -0.14 17.04
N HIS A 310 24.46 1.16 17.31
CA HIS A 310 25.12 1.88 18.40
C HIS A 310 24.07 2.46 19.35
N SER A 311 24.37 2.56 20.64
CA SER A 311 23.39 3.12 21.57
C SER A 311 23.20 4.62 21.32
N GLY A 312 21.96 5.11 21.44
CA GLY A 312 21.67 6.54 21.25
C GLY A 312 22.47 7.44 22.18
N ALA A 313 22.79 6.96 23.39
CA ALA A 313 23.63 7.69 24.35
C ALA A 313 25.10 7.82 23.90
N GLU A 314 25.68 6.77 23.32
CA GLU A 314 27.03 6.82 22.75
C GLU A 314 27.09 7.74 21.53
N VAL A 315 26.08 7.66 20.66
CA VAL A 315 26.01 8.49 19.44
C VAL A 315 25.87 9.97 19.79
N PHE A 316 25.01 10.31 20.75
CA PHE A 316 24.84 11.70 21.19
C PHE A 316 26.15 12.30 21.74
N LYS A 317 26.85 11.55 22.61
CA LYS A 317 28.16 11.99 23.14
C LYS A 317 29.23 12.13 22.06
N ALA A 318 29.21 11.25 21.05
CA ALA A 318 30.15 11.33 19.95
C ALA A 318 29.93 12.58 19.08
N ILE A 319 28.66 12.99 18.88
CA ILE A 319 28.32 14.23 18.19
C ILE A 319 28.83 15.44 18.98
N GLU A 320 28.58 15.50 20.30
CA GLU A 320 29.06 16.60 21.15
C GLU A 320 30.59 16.68 21.22
N ALA A 321 31.27 15.53 21.20
CA ALA A 321 32.72 15.44 21.23
C ALA A 321 33.40 15.74 19.88
N GLY A 322 32.64 15.98 18.80
CA GLY A 322 33.21 16.16 17.47
C GLY A 322 33.86 14.90 16.89
N GLY A 323 33.39 13.72 17.30
CA GLY A 323 33.93 12.42 16.88
C GLY A 323 33.52 12.02 15.46
N ASP A 324 34.06 10.88 14.99
CA ASP A 324 33.67 10.31 13.69
C ASP A 324 32.28 9.67 13.77
N ILE A 325 31.30 10.34 13.15
CA ILE A 325 29.88 9.95 13.12
C ILE A 325 29.53 8.98 12.00
N ARG A 326 30.43 8.71 11.04
CA ARG A 326 30.11 8.01 9.78
C ARG A 326 29.58 6.58 9.95
N LYS A 327 29.97 5.92 11.05
CA LYS A 327 29.60 4.52 11.34
C LYS A 327 28.56 4.40 12.45
N LEU A 328 28.08 5.52 12.98
CA LEU A 328 27.18 5.54 14.12
C LEU A 328 25.73 5.49 13.64
N ASP A 329 25.04 4.41 14.00
CA ASP A 329 23.64 4.19 13.65
C ASP A 329 22.84 3.77 14.89
N PRO A 330 22.11 4.71 15.53
CA PRO A 330 21.24 4.40 16.67
C PRO A 330 19.81 4.00 16.25
N PHE A 331 19.50 4.01 14.96
CA PHE A 331 18.14 3.88 14.47
C PHE A 331 17.75 2.41 14.29
N ILE A 332 16.54 2.05 14.71
CA ILE A 332 15.92 0.75 14.46
C ILE A 332 14.70 0.98 13.57
N LEU A 333 14.70 0.36 12.40
CA LEU A 333 13.63 0.48 11.41
C LEU A 333 12.63 -0.67 11.53
N SER A 334 11.35 -0.37 11.42
CA SER A 334 10.29 -1.35 11.24
C SER A 334 10.51 -2.18 9.97
N GLY A 335 10.18 -3.46 10.03
CA GLY A 335 10.42 -4.45 8.98
C GLY A 335 11.82 -5.09 9.02
N SER A 336 12.77 -4.47 9.71
CA SER A 336 14.14 -4.99 9.84
C SER A 336 14.19 -6.24 10.73
N LYS A 337 15.20 -7.10 10.49
CA LYS A 337 15.39 -8.35 11.22
C LYS A 337 16.65 -8.29 12.07
N ILE A 338 16.55 -8.63 13.35
CA ILE A 338 17.71 -8.70 14.24
C ILE A 338 18.49 -9.98 13.91
N ALA A 339 19.72 -9.81 13.41
CA ALA A 339 20.58 -10.93 13.05
C ALA A 339 21.37 -11.44 14.27
N GLU A 340 21.93 -10.51 15.05
CA GLU A 340 22.78 -10.82 16.20
C GLU A 340 22.56 -9.78 17.32
N GLY A 341 22.90 -10.18 18.54
CA GLY A 341 22.90 -9.32 19.71
C GLY A 341 21.56 -9.26 20.44
N VAL A 342 21.59 -8.63 21.62
CA VAL A 342 20.41 -8.38 22.45
C VAL A 342 20.43 -6.95 22.94
N GLY A 343 19.26 -6.36 23.12
CA GLY A 343 19.17 -5.04 23.74
C GLY A 343 17.77 -4.53 23.88
N LYS A 344 17.67 -3.23 24.13
CA LYS A 344 16.43 -2.51 24.34
C LYS A 344 16.40 -1.28 23.47
N PHE A 345 15.24 -0.97 22.92
CA PHE A 345 15.05 0.23 22.13
C PHE A 345 13.76 0.94 22.51
N LEU A 346 13.75 2.26 22.31
CA LEU A 346 12.64 3.14 22.56
C LEU A 346 11.80 3.27 21.29
N VAL A 347 10.50 3.00 21.39
CA VAL A 347 9.57 3.15 20.27
C VAL A 347 9.28 4.62 19.99
N THR A 348 9.53 5.08 18.77
CA THR A 348 9.30 6.47 18.33
C THR A 348 8.15 6.61 17.33
N ALA A 349 7.86 5.58 16.53
CA ALA A 349 6.73 5.61 15.59
C ALA A 349 6.11 4.22 15.40
N VAL A 350 4.78 4.20 15.28
CA VAL A 350 3.97 2.98 15.15
C VAL A 350 2.98 3.10 13.99
N GLY A 351 2.42 1.97 13.54
CA GLY A 351 1.34 1.93 12.55
C GLY A 351 1.71 2.66 11.26
N VAL A 352 0.80 3.52 10.78
CA VAL A 352 0.98 4.32 9.55
C VAL A 352 2.11 5.35 9.63
N HIS A 353 2.60 5.66 10.83
CA HIS A 353 3.69 6.61 11.03
C HIS A 353 5.08 5.95 11.01
N SER A 354 5.16 4.62 11.15
CA SER A 354 6.40 3.86 10.99
C SER A 354 6.87 3.84 9.53
N THR A 355 8.17 3.62 9.32
CA THR A 355 8.81 3.56 7.99
C THR A 355 8.20 2.44 7.14
N PHE A 356 8.06 1.24 7.71
CA PHE A 356 7.39 0.11 7.05
C PHE A 356 5.92 0.42 6.77
N GLY A 357 5.21 1.04 7.72
CA GLY A 357 3.82 1.43 7.56
C GLY A 357 3.62 2.44 6.42
N LYS A 358 4.47 3.45 6.32
CA LYS A 358 4.46 4.43 5.23
C LYS A 358 4.67 3.76 3.88
N THR A 359 5.68 2.90 3.76
CA THR A 359 5.93 2.13 2.54
C THR A 359 4.72 1.26 2.17
N MET A 360 4.15 0.54 3.14
CA MET A 360 2.95 -0.29 2.91
C MET A 360 1.71 0.53 2.52
N MET A 361 1.57 1.76 3.01
CA MET A 361 0.49 2.66 2.61
C MET A 361 0.69 3.21 1.20
N SER A 362 1.91 3.56 0.82
CA SER A 362 2.25 4.03 -0.54
C SER A 362 2.07 2.95 -1.59
N LEU A 363 2.30 1.68 -1.25
CA LEU A 363 2.06 0.54 -2.15
C LEU A 363 0.58 0.25 -2.42
N ARG A 364 -0.35 0.89 -1.70
CA ARG A 364 -1.79 0.71 -1.88
C ARG A 364 -2.32 1.58 -3.01
N GLU A 365 -1.81 1.37 -4.22
CA GLU A 365 -2.44 1.92 -5.41
C GLU A 365 -3.66 1.07 -5.80
N ASP A 366 -4.71 1.72 -6.29
CA ASP A 366 -5.82 1.01 -6.90
C ASP A 366 -5.34 0.44 -8.24
N ARG A 367 -5.53 -0.87 -8.42
CA ARG A 367 -5.19 -1.54 -9.69
C ARG A 367 -6.15 -1.05 -10.76
N ASP A 368 -5.70 -0.12 -11.58
CA ASP A 368 -6.41 0.26 -12.79
C ASP A 368 -6.49 -0.91 -13.78
N ALA A 369 -7.51 -0.88 -14.64
CA ALA A 369 -7.65 -1.86 -15.72
C ALA A 369 -6.40 -1.83 -16.62
N THR A 370 -5.84 -3.00 -16.92
CA THR A 370 -4.61 -3.07 -17.72
C THR A 370 -4.83 -2.50 -19.12
N PRO A 371 -3.80 -1.94 -19.79
CA PRO A 371 -3.95 -1.40 -21.14
C PRO A 371 -4.59 -2.37 -22.14
N LEU A 372 -4.32 -3.68 -22.01
CA LEU A 372 -4.95 -4.70 -22.82
C LEU A 372 -6.46 -4.85 -22.52
N GLN A 373 -6.85 -4.91 -21.24
CA GLN A 373 -8.26 -4.95 -20.85
C GLN A 373 -9.03 -3.73 -21.34
N GLN A 374 -8.42 -2.54 -21.28
CA GLN A 374 -9.03 -1.32 -21.81
C GLN A 374 -9.29 -1.42 -23.32
N LYS A 375 -8.32 -1.92 -24.11
CA LYS A 375 -8.48 -2.10 -25.56
C LYS A 375 -9.55 -3.14 -25.90
N LEU A 376 -9.61 -4.23 -25.14
CA LEU A 376 -10.61 -5.28 -25.33
C LEU A 376 -12.03 -4.81 -24.99
N ASN A 377 -12.19 -4.01 -23.93
CA ASN A 377 -13.48 -3.40 -23.59
C ASN A 377 -13.98 -2.46 -24.70
N VAL A 378 -13.08 -1.70 -25.33
CA VAL A 378 -13.41 -0.85 -26.49
C VAL A 378 -13.87 -1.70 -27.68
N LEU A 379 -13.17 -2.81 -27.97
CA LEU A 379 -13.57 -3.72 -29.05
C LEU A 379 -14.93 -4.37 -28.76
N ALA A 380 -15.17 -4.83 -27.53
CA ALA A 380 -16.43 -5.40 -27.11
C ALA A 380 -17.60 -4.41 -27.26
N ASP A 381 -17.40 -3.13 -26.91
CA ASP A 381 -18.41 -2.08 -27.09
C ASP A 381 -18.75 -1.84 -28.58
N TYR A 382 -17.76 -1.89 -29.48
CA TYR A 382 -18.03 -1.80 -30.92
C TYR A 382 -18.83 -2.99 -31.44
N ILE A 383 -18.50 -4.22 -31.02
CA ILE A 383 -19.22 -5.43 -31.40
C ILE A 383 -20.66 -5.37 -30.88
N ALA A 384 -20.86 -4.95 -29.63
CA ALA A 384 -22.19 -4.80 -29.03
C ALA A 384 -23.05 -3.78 -29.80
N LYS A 385 -22.48 -2.64 -30.21
CA LYS A 385 -23.19 -1.63 -31.01
C LYS A 385 -23.58 -2.15 -32.39
N LEU A 386 -22.66 -2.83 -33.07
CA LEU A 386 -22.92 -3.38 -34.41
C LEU A 386 -23.96 -4.50 -34.35
N GLY A 387 -23.83 -5.40 -33.38
CA GLY A 387 -24.79 -6.46 -33.08
C GLY A 387 -26.18 -5.92 -32.76
N GLY A 388 -26.25 -4.93 -31.88
CA GLY A 388 -27.51 -4.25 -31.53
C GLY A 388 -28.17 -3.57 -32.73
N ALA A 389 -27.39 -2.91 -33.60
CA ALA A 389 -27.90 -2.32 -34.83
C ALA A 389 -28.46 -3.38 -35.80
N ALA A 390 -27.75 -4.49 -36.00
CA ALA A 390 -28.21 -5.58 -36.85
C ALA A 390 -29.50 -6.25 -36.32
N ALA A 391 -29.58 -6.47 -35.01
CA ALA A 391 -30.77 -7.01 -34.36
C ALA A 391 -31.98 -6.08 -34.50
N LEU A 392 -31.77 -4.77 -34.36
CA LEU A 392 -32.82 -3.77 -34.56
C LEU A 392 -33.34 -3.76 -36.00
N VAL A 393 -32.43 -3.81 -36.98
CA VAL A 393 -32.82 -3.88 -38.41
C VAL A 393 -33.62 -5.15 -38.68
N LEU A 394 -33.18 -6.30 -38.17
CA LEU A 394 -33.89 -7.57 -38.31
C LEU A 394 -35.30 -7.50 -37.68
N PHE A 395 -35.41 -6.93 -36.48
CA PHE A 395 -36.70 -6.74 -35.82
C PHE A 395 -37.66 -5.91 -36.68
N ILE A 396 -37.19 -4.78 -37.21
CA ILE A 396 -38.01 -3.90 -38.06
C ILE A 396 -38.49 -4.65 -39.31
N VAL A 397 -37.62 -5.38 -39.99
CA VAL A 397 -37.98 -6.14 -41.20
C VAL A 397 -39.03 -7.22 -40.89
N LEU A 398 -38.82 -8.01 -39.83
CA LEU A 398 -39.77 -9.04 -39.42
C LEU A 398 -41.09 -8.45 -38.93
N PHE A 399 -41.05 -7.30 -38.26
CA PHE A 399 -42.23 -6.58 -37.79
C PHE A 399 -43.06 -6.04 -38.97
N ILE A 400 -42.42 -5.45 -39.98
CA ILE A 400 -43.11 -5.01 -41.21
C ILE A 400 -43.73 -6.21 -41.92
N LYS A 401 -43.01 -7.34 -42.04
CA LYS A 401 -43.53 -8.58 -42.63
C LYS A 401 -44.74 -9.10 -41.86
N PHE A 402 -44.70 -9.08 -40.53
CA PHE A 402 -45.82 -9.43 -39.66
C PHE A 402 -47.05 -8.52 -39.91
N CYS A 403 -46.84 -7.21 -39.96
CA CYS A 403 -47.87 -6.22 -40.28
C CYS A 403 -48.48 -6.42 -41.68
N ALA A 404 -47.67 -6.80 -42.67
CA ALA A 404 -48.16 -7.11 -44.02
C ALA A 404 -49.00 -8.40 -44.04
N GLN A 405 -48.59 -9.43 -43.29
CA GLN A 405 -49.29 -10.72 -43.19
C GLN A 405 -50.58 -10.64 -42.36
N LEU A 406 -50.76 -9.60 -41.54
CA LEU A 406 -51.98 -9.36 -40.78
C LEU A 406 -53.20 -9.06 -41.66
N LYS A 407 -53.02 -8.38 -42.81
CA LYS A 407 -54.11 -7.99 -43.71
C LYS A 407 -54.83 -9.16 -44.40
N GLY A 408 -54.23 -10.37 -44.41
CA GLY A 408 -54.78 -11.55 -45.11
C GLY A 408 -54.93 -12.82 -44.27
N SER A 409 -54.69 -12.78 -42.95
CA SER A 409 -54.62 -13.98 -42.12
C SER A 409 -55.91 -14.29 -41.34
N LYS A 410 -56.44 -15.51 -41.52
CA LYS A 410 -57.57 -16.10 -40.76
C LYS A 410 -57.16 -16.68 -39.39
N LEU A 411 -55.93 -16.41 -38.95
CA LEU A 411 -55.38 -16.91 -37.69
C LEU A 411 -56.11 -16.30 -36.49
N THR A 412 -56.24 -17.10 -35.42
CA THR A 412 -56.83 -16.66 -34.16
C THR A 412 -55.98 -15.56 -33.51
N PRO A 413 -56.58 -14.68 -32.66
CA PRO A 413 -55.82 -13.66 -31.94
C PRO A 413 -54.65 -14.23 -31.11
N SER A 414 -54.81 -15.45 -30.57
CA SER A 414 -53.77 -16.15 -29.82
C SER A 414 -52.58 -16.53 -30.69
N GLU A 415 -52.81 -17.04 -31.91
CA GLU A 415 -51.73 -17.39 -32.86
C GLU A 415 -51.01 -16.14 -33.40
N LYS A 416 -51.74 -15.04 -33.61
CA LYS A 416 -51.15 -13.75 -33.99
C LYS A 416 -50.23 -13.22 -32.89
N GLY A 417 -50.65 -13.34 -31.63
CA GLY A 417 -49.81 -13.05 -30.46
C GLY A 417 -48.55 -13.92 -30.44
N GLN A 418 -48.70 -15.24 -30.63
CA GLN A 418 -47.58 -16.17 -30.64
C GLN A 418 -46.53 -15.84 -31.73
N ASN A 419 -46.97 -15.48 -32.93
CA ASN A 419 -46.08 -15.09 -34.03
C ASN A 419 -45.31 -13.79 -33.72
N PHE A 420 -45.97 -12.80 -33.12
CA PHE A 420 -45.31 -11.57 -32.68
C PHE A 420 -44.27 -11.85 -31.58
N LEU A 421 -44.63 -12.68 -30.60
CA LEU A 421 -43.72 -13.11 -29.54
C LEU A 421 -42.51 -13.85 -30.10
N GLN A 422 -42.69 -14.70 -31.11
CA GLN A 422 -41.60 -15.41 -31.76
C GLN A 422 -40.63 -14.45 -32.48
N ILE A 423 -41.14 -13.40 -33.14
CA ILE A 423 -40.31 -12.35 -33.75
C ILE A 423 -39.50 -11.62 -32.68
N PHE A 424 -40.15 -11.26 -31.57
CA PHE A 424 -39.50 -10.58 -30.46
C PHE A 424 -38.38 -11.45 -29.83
N ILE A 425 -38.66 -12.73 -29.56
CA ILE A 425 -37.66 -13.68 -29.03
C ILE A 425 -36.47 -13.80 -29.99
N VAL A 426 -36.70 -13.97 -31.29
CA VAL A 426 -35.62 -14.07 -32.28
C VAL A 426 -34.74 -12.82 -32.28
N SER A 427 -35.33 -11.63 -32.22
CA SER A 427 -34.57 -10.37 -32.18
C SER A 427 -33.74 -10.21 -30.91
N VAL A 428 -34.29 -10.57 -29.75
CA VAL A 428 -33.54 -10.56 -28.48
C VAL A 428 -32.39 -11.58 -28.53
N THR A 429 -32.62 -12.79 -29.04
CA THR A 429 -31.58 -13.83 -29.18
C THR A 429 -30.39 -13.34 -30.02
N VAL A 430 -30.63 -12.58 -31.10
CA VAL A 430 -29.54 -12.02 -31.92
C VAL A 430 -28.69 -11.03 -31.13
N VAL A 431 -29.30 -10.20 -30.27
CA VAL A 431 -28.57 -9.28 -29.39
C VAL A 431 -27.69 -10.06 -28.43
N VAL A 432 -28.23 -11.08 -27.76
CA VAL A 432 -27.49 -11.93 -26.80
C VAL A 432 -26.30 -12.63 -27.47
N VAL A 433 -26.49 -13.17 -28.68
CA VAL A 433 -25.43 -13.85 -29.43
C VAL A 433 -24.34 -12.88 -29.90
N ALA A 434 -24.69 -11.62 -30.16
CA ALA A 434 -23.76 -10.63 -30.67
C ALA A 434 -22.87 -10.00 -29.60
N VAL A 435 -23.30 -9.96 -28.33
CA VAL A 435 -22.50 -9.36 -27.26
C VAL A 435 -21.46 -10.37 -26.74
N PRO A 436 -20.15 -10.10 -26.85
CA PRO A 436 -19.10 -11.05 -26.49
C PRO A 436 -18.82 -11.03 -24.98
N GLU A 437 -19.78 -11.51 -24.18
CA GLU A 437 -19.69 -11.50 -22.71
C GLU A 437 -18.60 -12.43 -22.15
N GLY A 438 -18.25 -13.46 -22.92
CA GLY A 438 -17.15 -14.37 -22.55
C GLY A 438 -15.77 -13.75 -22.73
N LEU A 439 -15.64 -12.58 -23.37
CA LEU A 439 -14.34 -12.03 -23.73
C LEU A 439 -13.53 -11.59 -22.49
N PRO A 440 -14.06 -10.81 -21.53
CA PRO A 440 -13.33 -10.48 -20.29
C PRO A 440 -12.99 -11.71 -19.44
N LEU A 441 -13.88 -12.71 -19.42
CA LEU A 441 -13.68 -13.96 -18.69
C LEU A 441 -12.58 -14.81 -19.33
N ALA A 442 -12.60 -14.95 -20.66
CA ALA A 442 -11.61 -15.69 -21.43
C ALA A 442 -10.20 -15.11 -21.26
N VAL A 443 -10.07 -13.77 -21.19
CA VAL A 443 -8.78 -13.10 -20.94
C VAL A 443 -8.29 -13.36 -19.53
N THR A 444 -9.18 -13.27 -18.54
CA THR A 444 -8.84 -13.59 -17.14
C THR A 444 -8.37 -15.03 -17.01
N PHE A 445 -9.06 -15.98 -17.65
CA PHE A 445 -8.64 -17.39 -17.67
C PHE A 445 -7.32 -17.58 -18.41
N ALA A 446 -7.14 -17.00 -19.59
CA ALA A 446 -5.89 -17.10 -20.33
C ALA A 446 -4.71 -16.54 -19.53
N LEU A 447 -4.90 -15.42 -18.84
CA LEU A 447 -3.87 -14.83 -17.97
C LEU A 447 -3.59 -15.72 -16.76
N ALA A 448 -4.63 -16.24 -16.09
CA ALA A 448 -4.48 -17.13 -14.94
C ALA A 448 -3.69 -18.41 -15.31
N PHE A 449 -4.05 -19.05 -16.43
CA PHE A 449 -3.33 -20.22 -16.94
C PHE A 449 -1.92 -19.91 -17.42
N ALA A 450 -1.65 -18.70 -17.91
CA ALA A 450 -0.30 -18.30 -18.30
C ALA A 450 0.60 -17.98 -17.08
N THR A 451 0.01 -17.67 -15.93
CA THR A 451 0.74 -17.39 -14.68
C THR A 451 1.01 -18.62 -13.80
N THR A 452 0.32 -19.73 -14.04
CA THR A 452 0.62 -21.06 -13.48
C THR A 452 1.57 -21.82 -14.38
#